data_AF-A0A3D4HBU6-F1
#
_entry.id   AF-A0A3D4HBU6-F1
#
_cell.length_a   1.000
_cell.length_b   1.000
_cell.length_c   1.000
_cell.angle_alpha   90.00
_cell.angle_beta   90.00
_cell.angle_gamma   90.00
#
_symmetry.space_group_name_H-M   'P 1'
#
loop_
_entity.id
_entity.type
_entity.pdbx_description
1 polymer ?
#
loop_
_entity_poly.entity_id
_entity_poly.type
_entity_poly.pdbx_seq_one_letter_code
_entity_poly.pdbx_strand_id
1 'polypeptide(L)' 'LSTQAQELKSEDDQAFTDLFPSNAKVETLGSDFQFTEGPSWVGGEDGYLIFSDIPANKIYKWS' A
#
# COMPACT_ATOMS: atom_id res chain seq x y z
N LEU A 1 -2.55 4.59 -19.60
CA LEU A 1 -1.14 4.46 -19.14
C LEU A 1 -1.18 3.48 -17.98
N SER A 2 -0.63 2.28 -18.15
CA SER A 2 -0.58 1.27 -17.08
C SER A 2 0.53 1.68 -16.11
N THR A 3 0.18 2.08 -14.89
CA THR A 3 1.18 2.34 -13.85
C THR A 3 1.77 0.99 -13.44
N GLN A 4 2.99 0.71 -13.87
CA GLN A 4 3.76 -0.43 -13.40
C GLN A 4 4.06 -0.19 -11.91
N ALA A 5 3.68 -1.12 -11.03
CA ALA A 5 4.19 -1.13 -9.67
C ALA A 5 5.71 -1.25 -9.75
N GLN A 6 6.42 -0.48 -8.94
CA GLN A 6 7.88 -0.58 -8.89
C GLN A 6 8.26 -1.98 -8.41
N GLU A 7 9.10 -2.68 -9.18
CA GLU A 7 9.65 -3.96 -8.75
C GLU A 7 10.40 -3.77 -7.43
N LEU A 8 9.97 -4.49 -6.39
CA LEU A 8 10.70 -4.61 -5.14
C LEU A 8 12.00 -5.38 -5.44
N LYS A 9 13.14 -4.69 -5.35
CA LYS A 9 14.46 -5.28 -5.55
C LYS A 9 15.18 -5.37 -4.21
N SER A 10 15.57 -6.58 -3.83
CA SER A 10 16.41 -6.87 -2.67
C SER A 10 17.87 -7.07 -3.07
N GLU A 11 18.79 -6.78 -2.16
CA GLU A 11 20.20 -7.15 -2.30
C GLU A 11 20.45 -8.60 -1.84
N ASP A 12 19.60 -9.11 -0.92
CA ASP A 12 19.56 -10.50 -0.46
C ASP A 12 18.14 -11.05 -0.66
N ASP A 13 17.97 -11.81 -1.74
CA ASP A 13 16.67 -12.34 -2.15
C ASP A 13 16.11 -13.38 -1.18
N GLN A 14 16.98 -14.14 -0.50
CA GLN A 14 16.54 -15.16 0.45
C GLN A 14 16.02 -14.50 1.73
N ALA A 15 16.81 -13.60 2.31
CA ALA A 15 16.40 -12.87 3.51
C ALA A 15 15.14 -12.01 3.26
N PHE A 16 15.00 -11.45 2.06
CA PHE A 16 13.81 -10.71 1.66
C PHE A 16 12.57 -11.61 1.52
N THR A 17 12.70 -12.76 0.87
CA THR A 17 11.58 -13.69 0.68
C THR A 17 11.07 -14.25 2.01
N ASP A 18 11.97 -14.46 2.98
CA ASP A 18 11.62 -14.99 4.31
C ASP A 18 10.78 -14.02 5.17
N LEU A 19 10.64 -12.75 4.77
CA LEU A 19 9.77 -11.78 5.44
C LEU A 19 8.28 -11.99 5.16
N PHE A 20 7.93 -12.75 4.12
CA PHE A 20 6.56 -12.86 3.61
C PHE A 20 6.12 -14.34 3.52
N PRO A 21 4.80 -14.61 3.65
CA PRO A 21 4.26 -15.90 3.27
C PRO A 21 4.56 -16.24 1.80
N SER A 22 4.74 -17.53 1.49
CA SER A 22 5.09 -17.98 0.13
C SER A 22 4.05 -17.65 -0.94
N ASN A 23 2.82 -17.33 -0.54
CA ASN A 23 1.71 -16.93 -1.41
C ASN A 23 1.41 -15.43 -1.35
N ALA A 24 2.27 -14.61 -0.73
CA ALA A 24 2.10 -13.17 -0.67
C ALA A 24 2.04 -12.56 -2.08
N LYS A 25 1.09 -11.65 -2.29
CA LYS A 25 0.91 -10.93 -3.55
C LYS A 25 0.74 -9.44 -3.26
N VAL A 26 1.32 -8.62 -4.12
CA VAL A 26 1.04 -7.18 -4.15
C VAL A 26 -0.28 -6.98 -4.89
N GLU A 27 -1.23 -6.31 -4.24
CA GLU A 27 -2.56 -6.03 -4.78
C GLU A 27 -2.85 -4.53 -4.75
N THR A 28 -3.52 -4.03 -5.79
CA THR A 28 -3.98 -2.64 -5.83
C THR A 28 -5.36 -2.53 -5.17
N LEU A 29 -5.43 -1.83 -4.03
CA LEU A 29 -6.69 -1.62 -3.29
C LEU A 29 -7.51 -0.43 -3.79
N GLY A 30 -6.90 0.51 -4.50
CA GLY A 30 -7.56 1.69 -5.05
C GLY A 30 -6.68 2.43 -6.06
N SER A 31 -7.32 3.14 -6.98
CA SER A 31 -6.70 3.93 -8.05
C SER A 31 -7.27 5.35 -8.09
N ASP A 32 -6.84 6.14 -9.09
CA ASP A 32 -7.40 7.46 -9.41
C ASP A 32 -7.15 8.55 -8.34
N PHE A 33 -6.10 8.38 -7.54
CA PHE A 33 -5.55 9.40 -6.64
C PHE A 33 -4.51 10.26 -7.36
N GLN A 34 -4.32 11.50 -6.90
CA GLN A 34 -3.27 12.37 -7.43
C GLN A 34 -1.92 12.10 -6.76
N PHE A 35 -1.89 12.03 -5.42
CA PHE A 35 -0.70 11.63 -4.67
C PHE A 35 -1.07 11.16 -3.25
N THR A 36 -0.96 9.85 -3.02
CA THR A 36 -1.27 9.23 -1.72
C THR A 36 -0.13 9.36 -0.72
N GLU A 37 -0.40 9.82 0.50
CA GLU A 37 0.59 9.92 1.59
C GLU A 37 -0.04 9.69 2.97
N GLY A 38 0.81 9.53 4.00
CA GLY A 38 0.41 9.43 5.40
C GLY A 38 -0.53 8.27 5.73
N PRO A 39 -0.29 7.04 5.25
CA PRO A 39 -1.12 5.90 5.62
C PRO A 39 -1.01 5.62 7.13
N SER A 40 -2.15 5.44 7.79
CA SER A 40 -2.21 5.02 9.19
C SER A 40 -3.34 4.02 9.39
N TRP A 41 -3.05 2.91 10.06
CA TRP A 41 -4.06 1.95 10.47
C TRP A 41 -4.65 2.38 11.81
N VAL A 42 -5.97 2.48 11.89
CA VAL A 42 -6.69 2.86 13.10
C VAL A 42 -7.55 1.70 13.57
N GLY A 43 -7.34 1.25 14.81
CA GLY A 43 -8.09 0.16 15.42
C GLY A 43 -7.40 -1.20 15.33
N GLY A 44 -8.14 -2.24 15.73
CA GLY A 44 -7.69 -3.64 15.77
C GLY A 44 -8.31 -4.48 14.66
N GLU A 45 -9.00 -5.55 15.04
CA GLU A 45 -9.61 -6.52 14.13
C GLU A 45 -10.64 -5.89 13.16
N ASP A 46 -11.41 -4.90 13.63
CA ASP A 46 -12.34 -4.10 12.82
C ASP A 46 -11.74 -2.72 12.42
N GLY A 47 -10.41 -2.69 12.24
CA GLY A 47 -9.68 -1.48 11.92
C GLY A 47 -9.93 -0.96 10.50
N TYR A 48 -9.46 0.24 10.23
CA TYR A 48 -9.52 0.85 8.90
C TYR A 48 -8.22 1.59 8.57
N LEU A 49 -7.95 1.72 7.28
CA LEU A 49 -6.84 2.51 6.77
C LEU A 49 -7.30 3.95 6.53
N ILE A 50 -6.57 4.92 7.07
CA ILE A 50 -6.67 6.34 6.66
C ILE A 50 -5.43 6.75 5.87
N PHE A 51 -5.62 7.60 4.86
CA PHE A 51 -4.53 8.19 4.10
C PHE A 51 -4.99 9.49 3.43
N SER A 52 -4.05 10.33 3.02
CA SER A 52 -4.32 11.61 2.35
C SER A 52 -4.06 11.52 0.85
N ASP A 53 -4.87 12.23 0.05
CA ASP A 53 -4.56 12.59 -1.34
C ASP A 53 -4.32 14.11 -1.37
N ILE A 54 -3.05 14.50 -1.25
CA ILE A 54 -2.67 15.88 -0.90
C ILE A 54 -3.10 16.87 -1.98
N PRO A 55 -2.78 16.67 -3.28
CA PRO A 55 -3.16 17.62 -4.31
C PRO A 55 -4.68 17.70 -4.52
N ALA A 56 -5.41 16.61 -4.20
CA ALA A 56 -6.87 16.58 -4.28
C ALA A 56 -7.56 17.18 -3.05
N ASN A 57 -6.81 17.57 -2.01
CA ASN A 57 -7.30 18.12 -0.74
C ASN A 57 -8.36 17.21 -0.07
N LYS A 58 -8.07 15.90 0.01
CA LYS A 58 -8.97 14.89 0.57
C LYS A 58 -8.24 13.94 1.51
N ILE A 59 -8.94 13.48 2.54
CA ILE A 59 -8.56 12.33 3.37
C ILE A 59 -9.53 11.21 3.06
N TYR A 60 -9.00 10.01 2.82
CA TYR A 60 -9.78 8.81 2.54
C TYR A 60 -9.75 7.85 3.73
N LYS A 61 -10.82 7.05 3.84
CA LYS A 61 -10.93 5.91 4.73
C LYS A 61 -11.24 4.68 3.90
N TRP A 62 -10.50 3.60 4.10
CA TRP A 62 -10.75 2.29 3.48
C TRP A 62 -11.08 1.26 4.57
N SER A 63 -12.16 0.51 4.37
CA SER A 63 -12.73 -0.51 5.28
C SER A 63 -13.29 -1.68 4.49
#